data_AF-A0A843CC40-F1
#
_entry.id   AF-A0A843CC40-F1
#
_cell.length_a   1.000
_cell.length_b   1.000
_cell.length_c   1.000
_cell.angle_alpha   90.00
_cell.angle_beta   90.00
_cell.angle_gamma   90.00
#
_symmetry.space_group_name_H-M   'P 1'
#
loop_
_entity.id
_entity.type
_entity.pdbx_description
1 polymer ?
#
loop_
_entity_poly.entity_id
_entity_poly.type
_entity_poly.pdbx_seq_one_letter_code
_entity_poly.pdbx_strand_id
1 'polypeptide(L)' 'MEEDIQRWWDRATEDLETAKFNFRGKKYRAAAFFSQQATEKALKALYIKRFRKLKRLTISSYWQPN' A
#
# COMPACT_ATOMS: atom_id res chain seq x y z
N MET A 1 1.47 -15.26 7.18
CA MET A 1 0.45 -14.32 7.71
C MET A 1 1.08 -13.22 8.55
N GLU A 2 1.81 -13.54 9.61
CA GLU A 2 2.53 -12.53 10.41
C GLU A 2 3.68 -11.90 9.61
N GLU A 3 4.43 -12.73 8.87
CA GLU A 3 5.40 -12.28 7.86
C GLU A 3 4.78 -11.40 6.77
N ASP A 4 3.53 -11.67 6.35
CA ASP A 4 2.84 -10.84 5.36
C ASP A 4 2.48 -9.46 5.92
N ILE A 5 2.04 -9.41 7.19
CA ILE A 5 1.75 -8.14 7.88
C ILE A 5 3.03 -7.31 7.97
N GLN A 6 4.12 -7.91 8.42
CA GLN A 6 5.41 -7.23 8.54
C GLN A 6 5.89 -6.73 7.18
N ARG A 7 5.81 -7.57 6.14
CA ARG A 7 6.16 -7.18 4.77
C ARG A 7 5.35 -5.99 4.25
N TRP A 8 4.04 -5.94 4.51
CA TRP A 8 3.23 -4.77 4.11
C TRP A 8 3.58 -3.52 4.92
N TRP A 9 3.90 -3.68 6.20
CA TRP A 9 4.33 -2.61 7.08
C TRP A 9 5.69 -2.02 6.67
N ASP A 10 6.67 -2.87 6.35
CA ASP A 10 8.00 -2.45 5.92
C ASP A 10 7.91 -1.65 4.61
N ARG A 11 7.14 -2.13 3.64
CA ARG A 11 6.86 -1.41 2.38
C ARG A 11 6.17 -0.07 2.61
N ALA A 12 5.22 -0.01 3.53
CA ALA A 12 4.56 1.25 3.89
C ALA A 12 5.55 2.26 4.46
N THR A 13 6.51 1.78 5.26
CA THR A 13 7.56 2.59 5.87
C THR A 13 8.55 3.09 4.81
N GLU A 14 8.97 2.24 3.89
CA GLU A 14 9.82 2.61 2.74
C GLU A 14 9.14 3.67 1.85
N ASP A 15 7.85 3.52 1.56
CA ASP A 15 7.08 4.52 0.81
C ASP A 15 7.01 5.86 1.55
N LEU A 16 6.84 5.84 2.88
CA LEU A 16 6.82 7.05 3.69
C LEU A 16 8.17 7.77 3.67
N GLU A 17 9.29 7.04 3.79
CA GLU A 17 10.62 7.63 3.69
C GLU A 17 10.88 8.21 2.29
N THR A 18 10.39 7.53 1.25
CA THR A 18 10.44 8.03 -0.13
C THR A 18 9.59 9.30 -0.29
N ALA A 19 8.41 9.38 0.33
CA ALA A 19 7.58 10.57 0.34
C ALA A 19 8.29 11.76 1.02
N LYS A 20 8.91 11.53 2.19
CA LYS A 20 9.68 12.54 2.92
C LYS A 20 10.88 13.04 2.11
N PHE A 21 11.62 12.13 1.46
CA PHE A 21 12.74 12.49 0.59
C PHE A 21 12.28 13.39 -0.58
N ASN A 22 11.21 13.00 -1.26
CA ASN A 22 10.63 13.77 -2.37
C ASN A 22 10.10 15.13 -1.91
N PHE A 23 9.49 15.21 -0.72
CA PHE A 23 9.00 16.47 -0.15
C PHE A 23 10.15 17.45 0.07
N ARG A 24 11.25 17.00 0.71
CA ARG A 24 12.47 17.80 0.90
C ARG A 24 13.09 18.23 -0.44
N GLY A 25 13.05 17.35 -1.44
CA GLY A 25 13.49 17.64 -2.82
C GLY A 25 12.54 18.51 -3.64
N LYS A 26 11.46 19.06 -3.03
CA LYS A 26 10.41 19.84 -3.70
C LYS A 26 9.69 19.11 -4.84
N LYS A 27 9.74 17.77 -4.86
CA LYS A 27 9.05 16.89 -5.83
C LYS A 27 7.66 16.54 -5.29
N TYR A 28 6.80 17.55 -5.10
CA TYR A 28 5.54 17.40 -4.35
C TYR A 28 4.56 16.37 -4.94
N ARG A 29 4.48 16.26 -6.27
CA ARG A 29 3.66 15.23 -6.93
C ARG A 29 4.09 13.81 -6.53
N ALA A 30 5.41 13.55 -6.52
CA ALA A 30 5.95 12.27 -6.10
C ALA A 30 5.73 12.06 -4.59
N ALA A 31 5.94 13.09 -3.77
CA ALA A 31 5.69 13.03 -2.34
C ALA A 31 4.23 12.65 -2.02
N ALA A 32 3.26 13.26 -2.71
CA ALA A 32 1.84 12.95 -2.56
C ALA A 32 1.51 11.50 -2.98
N PHE A 33 2.06 11.06 -4.12
CA PHE A 33 1.87 9.68 -4.59
C PHE A 33 2.39 8.66 -3.58
N PHE A 34 3.63 8.83 -3.09
CA PHE A 34 4.21 7.92 -2.11
C PHE A 34 3.51 7.99 -0.73
N SER A 35 2.94 9.14 -0.36
CA SER A 35 2.12 9.26 0.85
C SER A 35 0.82 8.42 0.75
N GLN A 36 0.18 8.43 -0.42
CA GLN A 36 -1.00 7.58 -0.70
C GLN A 36 -0.61 6.10 -0.64
N GLN A 37 0.50 5.73 -1.28
CA GLN A 37 1.02 4.36 -1.28
C GLN A 37 1.37 3.85 0.13
N ALA A 38 2.04 4.67 0.95
CA ALA A 38 2.34 4.36 2.35
C ALA A 38 1.05 4.09 3.15
N THR A 39 0.06 4.97 3.00
CA THR A 39 -1.23 4.85 3.69
C THR A 39 -1.97 3.57 3.29
N GLU A 40 -2.06 3.29 1.98
CA GLU A 40 -2.74 2.09 1.46
C GLU A 40 -2.11 0.81 2.01
N LYS A 41 -0.78 0.72 2.02
CA LYS A 41 -0.05 -0.47 2.50
C LYS A 41 -0.14 -0.62 4.01
N ALA A 42 -0.05 0.48 4.78
CA ALA A 42 -0.22 0.45 6.23
C ALA A 42 -1.62 -0.02 6.62
N LEU A 43 -2.67 0.50 5.96
CA LEU A 43 -4.05 0.07 6.17
C LEU A 43 -4.25 -1.40 5.80
N LYS A 44 -3.60 -1.88 4.74
CA LYS A 44 -3.62 -3.30 4.35
C LYS A 44 -2.97 -4.19 5.42
N ALA A 45 -1.81 -3.80 5.95
CA ALA A 45 -1.15 -4.50 7.06
C ALA A 45 -2.08 -4.57 8.29
N LEU A 46 -2.67 -3.44 8.68
CA LEU A 46 -3.62 -3.35 9.78
C LEU A 46 -4.85 -4.24 9.56
N TYR A 47 -5.42 -4.22 8.35
CA TYR A 47 -6.58 -5.03 8.00
C TYR A 47 -6.28 -6.53 8.11
N ILE A 48 -5.15 -6.99 7.57
CA ILE A 48 -4.73 -8.40 7.69
C ILE A 48 -4.53 -8.76 9.16
N LYS A 49 -3.87 -7.90 9.95
CA LYS A 49 -3.67 -8.12 11.38
C LYS A 49 -4.98 -8.26 12.14
N ARG A 50 -5.96 -7.40 11.85
CA ARG A 50 -7.25 -7.34 12.55
C ARG A 50 -8.22 -8.46 12.17
N PHE A 51 -8.24 -8.86 10.89
CA PHE A 51 -9.25 -9.74 10.33
C PHE A 51 -8.72 -11.08 9.83
N ARG A 52 -7.39 -11.30 9.83
CA ARG A 52 -6.70 -12.50 9.32
C ARG A 52 -7.11 -12.89 7.89
N LYS A 53 -7.57 -11.92 7.11
CA LYS A 53 -8.09 -12.11 5.74
C LYS A 53 -7.45 -11.12 4.79
N LEU A 54 -6.99 -11.61 3.64
CA LEU A 54 -6.64 -10.79 2.50
C LEU A 54 -7.83 -10.79 1.53
N LYS A 55 -8.51 -9.65 1.33
CA LYS A 55 -9.48 -9.55 0.23
C LYS A 55 -8.70 -9.51 -1.08
N ARG A 56 -8.70 -10.63 -1.81
CA ARG A 56 -8.24 -10.67 -3.20
C ARG A 56 -9.42 -10.27 -4.08
N LEU A 57 -9.41 -9.03 -4.57
CA LEU A 57 -10.34 -8.60 -5.61
C LEU A 57 -9.83 -9.16 -6.94
N THR A 58 -10.36 -10.30 -7.38
CA THR A 58 -10.14 -10.80 -8.74
C THR A 58 -11.06 -10.05 -9.70
N ILE A 59 -10.48 -9.40 -10.72
CA ILE A 59 -11.23 -8.68 -11.78
C ILE A 59 -11.80 -9.66 -12.83
N SER A 60 -11.89 -10.96 -12.51
CA SER A 60 -12.15 -12.03 -13.49
C SER A 60 -13.63 -12.22 -13.85
N SER A 61 -14.59 -11.53 -13.20
CA SER A 61 -16.03 -11.77 -13.43
C SER A 61 -16.72 -10.75 -14.34
N TYR A 62 -16.01 -9.76 -14.87
CA TYR A 62 -16.62 -8.66 -15.66
C TYR A 62 -16.24 -8.63 -17.14
N TRP A 63 -15.36 -9.51 -17.60
CA TRP A 63 -15.05 -9.66 -19.03
C TRP A 63 -15.70 -10.93 -19.57
N GLN A 64 -16.91 -10.80 -20.10
CA GLN A 64 -17.42 -11.72 -21.11
C GLN A 64 -17.31 -10.99 -22.46
N PRO A 65 -16.36 -11.37 -23.34
CA PRO A 65 -16.37 -10.85 -24.70
C PRO A 65 -17.63 -11.37 -25.40
N ASN A 66 -18.41 -10.46 -25.99
CA ASN A 66 -19.47 -10.78 -26.94
C ASN A 66 -18.89 -11.39 -28.21
#